data_AF-A0A077XYL3-F1
#
_entry.id   AF-A0A077XYL3-F1
#
_cell.length_a   1.000
_cell.length_b   1.000
_cell.length_c   1.000
_cell.angle_alpha   90.00
_cell.angle_beta   90.00
_cell.angle_gamma   90.00
#
_symmetry.space_group_name_H-M   'P 1'
#
loop_
_entity.id
_entity.type
_entity.pdbx_description
1 polymer ?
#
loop_
_entity_poly.entity_id
_entity_poly.type
_entity_poly.pdbx_seq_one_letter_code
_entity_poly.pdbx_strand_id
1 'polypeptide(L)'
;MTDFQCGVGSQLEEISDFLLEEKNAPEIGTMKTHVPMTYFGDERQGYDIQYFTKNEIISDFLKQYQRFLSLSSHEKNEIFIGSNLKDQD
;
A
#
# COMPACT_ATOMS: atom_id res chain seq x y z
N MET A 1 -19.88 -8.04 0.69
CA MET A 1 -19.10 -7.13 -0.17
C MET A 1 -18.15 -6.42 0.77
N THR A 2 -16.85 -6.68 0.63
CA THR A 2 -15.83 -6.11 1.51
C THR A 2 -15.59 -4.66 1.11
N ASP A 3 -15.38 -3.77 2.08
CA ASP A 3 -15.07 -2.37 1.79
C ASP A 3 -13.61 -2.23 1.33
N PHE A 4 -13.35 -1.25 0.46
CA PHE A 4 -11.98 -0.88 0.11
C PHE A 4 -11.32 -0.17 1.29
N GLN A 5 -10.24 -0.75 1.82
CA GLN A 5 -9.48 -0.20 2.94
C GLN A 5 -8.05 0.10 2.49
N CYS A 6 -7.68 1.38 2.55
CA CYS A 6 -6.32 1.86 2.32
C CYS A 6 -6.02 3.09 3.19
N GLY A 7 -4.76 3.29 3.55
CA GLY A 7 -4.36 4.44 4.35
C GLY A 7 -2.87 4.71 4.31
N VAL A 8 -2.47 5.77 5.01
CA VAL A 8 -1.07 6.13 5.25
C VAL A 8 -0.84 6.21 6.75
N GLY A 9 0.22 5.58 7.24
CA GLY A 9 0.63 5.63 8.64
C GLY A 9 2.11 5.96 8.75
N SER A 10 2.55 6.32 9.95
CA SER A 10 3.97 6.54 10.24
C SER A 10 4.59 5.27 10.79
N GLN A 11 5.69 4.83 10.18
CA GLN A 11 6.49 3.70 10.62
C GLN A 11 7.84 4.18 11.13
N LEU A 12 8.28 3.60 12.25
CA LEU A 12 9.59 3.85 12.83
C LEU A 12 10.64 3.02 12.07
N GLU A 13 11.68 3.67 11.59
CA GLU A 13 12.84 3.03 10.96
C GLU A 13 14.13 3.37 11.70
N GLU A 14 15.04 2.41 11.78
CA GLU A 14 16.38 2.60 12.32
C GLU A 14 17.32 3.11 11.22
N ILE A 15 18.09 4.14 11.56
CA ILE A 15 19.02 4.79 10.65
C ILE A 15 20.38 4.12 10.80
N SER A 16 21.07 3.89 9.68
CA SER A 16 22.42 3.33 9.69
C SER A 16 23.43 4.28 10.36
N ASP A 17 24.38 3.73 11.11
CA ASP A 17 25.49 4.44 11.73
C ASP A 17 26.26 5.34 10.73
N PHE A 18 26.37 4.90 9.47
CA PHE A 18 27.05 5.65 8.41
C PHE A 18 26.42 7.01 8.13
N LEU A 19 25.08 7.11 8.19
CA LEU A 19 24.36 8.38 7.99
C LEU A 19 24.48 9.31 9.19
N LEU A 20 24.84 8.79 10.36
CA LEU A 20 25.08 9.57 11.57
C LEU A 20 26.43 10.30 11.53
N GLU A 21 27.41 9.73 10.84
CA GLU A 21 28.77 10.28 10.71
C GLU A 21 28.92 11.29 9.55
N GLU A 22 27.90 11.42 8.71
CA GLU A 22 27.83 12.38 7.61
C GLU A 22 27.75 13.82 8.13
N LYS A 23 28.85 14.57 8.04
CA LYS A 23 28.91 15.99 8.45
C LYS A 23 27.93 16.92 7.72
N ASN A 24 27.39 16.50 6.58
CA ASN A 24 26.43 17.25 5.78
C ASN A 24 24.97 16.82 6.02
N ALA A 25 24.75 15.78 6.81
CA ALA A 25 23.41 15.38 7.19
C ALA A 25 22.81 16.41 8.15
N PRO A 26 21.46 16.61 8.15
CA PRO A 26 20.80 17.34 9.23
C PRO A 26 21.20 16.72 10.57
N GLU A 27 21.27 17.52 11.65
CA GLU A 27 21.53 16.96 12.99
C GLU A 27 20.41 16.01 13.39
N ILE A 28 20.62 14.72 13.14
CA ILE A 28 19.73 13.64 13.53
C ILE A 28 20.10 13.27 14.97
N GLY A 29 19.40 13.85 15.94
CA GLY A 29 19.62 13.61 17.37
C GLY A 29 19.22 12.20 17.85
N THR A 30 18.60 11.39 16.99
CA THR A 30 18.10 10.04 17.33
C THR A 30 18.31 9.06 16.18
N MET A 31 18.80 7.85 16.46
CA MET A 31 18.95 6.71 15.54
C MET A 31 17.65 6.22 14.87
N LYS A 32 16.56 6.97 15.01
CA LYS A 32 15.21 6.58 14.65
C LYS A 32 14.59 7.70 13.82
N THR A 33 14.08 7.33 12.65
CA THR A 33 13.30 8.22 11.78
C THR A 33 11.88 7.68 11.63
N HIS A 34 10.97 8.54 11.21
CA HIS A 34 9.59 8.19 10.90
C HIS A 34 9.37 8.33 9.39
N VAL A 35 9.02 7.24 8.74
CA VAL A 35 8.69 7.22 7.30
C VAL A 35 7.19 7.01 7.11
N PRO A 36 6.56 7.69 6.13
CA PRO A 36 5.17 7.44 5.77
C PRO A 36 5.06 6.17 4.93
N MET A 37 4.26 5.21 5.40
CA MET A 37 4.02 3.93 4.74
C MET A 37 2.55 3.79 4.36
N THR A 38 2.28 3.22 3.19
CA THR A 38 0.92 2.81 2.82
C THR A 38 0.47 1.58 3.59
N TYR A 39 -0.84 1.43 3.76
CA TYR A 39 -1.47 0.25 4.35
C TYR A 39 -2.69 -0.13 3.52
N PHE A 40 -2.93 -1.42 3.39
CA PHE A 40 -4.09 -1.95 2.68
C PHE A 40 -4.80 -2.99 3.56
N GLY A 41 -6.13 -3.03 3.51
CA GLY A 41 -6.92 -4.00 4.27
C GLY A 41 -6.97 -5.39 3.63
N ASP A 42 -6.56 -5.50 2.36
CA ASP A 42 -6.13 -6.76 1.76
C ASP A 42 -4.63 -6.93 2.05
N GLU A 43 -4.18 -8.15 2.40
CA GLU A 43 -2.86 -8.54 2.98
C GLU A 43 -1.57 -8.09 2.24
N ARG A 44 -1.71 -7.18 1.27
CA ARG A 44 -0.63 -6.50 0.56
C ARG A 44 0.26 -5.73 1.51
N GLN A 45 1.56 -5.86 1.25
CA GLN A 45 2.57 -5.08 1.93
C GLN A 45 2.44 -3.59 1.56
N GLY A 46 2.56 -2.76 2.58
CA GLY A 46 2.75 -1.32 2.43
C GLY A 46 4.07 -0.98 1.77
N TYR A 47 4.18 0.26 1.30
CA TYR A 47 5.40 0.81 0.72
C TYR A 47 5.61 2.25 1.15
N ASP A 48 6.87 2.66 1.14
CA ASP A 48 7.32 4.00 1.48
C ASP A 48 6.86 5.00 0.41
N ILE A 49 6.29 6.11 0.87
CA ILE A 49 5.83 7.22 0.04
C ILE A 49 6.49 8.54 0.42
N GLN A 50 7.61 8.52 1.15
CA GLN A 50 8.33 9.71 1.64
C GLN A 50 8.63 10.73 0.53
N TYR A 51 8.88 10.23 -0.69
CA TYR A 51 9.25 11.06 -1.83
C TYR A 51 8.08 11.39 -2.76
N PHE A 52 6.85 10.98 -2.42
CA PHE A 52 5.70 11.22 -3.27
C PHE A 52 5.19 12.65 -3.06
N THR A 53 4.91 13.33 -4.17
CA THR A 53 4.12 14.55 -4.15
C THR A 53 2.66 14.24 -3.80
N LYS A 54 1.91 15.25 -3.35
CA LYS A 54 0.47 15.13 -3.10
C LYS A 54 -0.29 14.50 -4.28
N ASN A 55 0.06 14.88 -5.51
CA ASN A 55 -0.62 14.38 -6.70
C ASN A 55 -0.27 12.92 -7.00
N GLU A 56 0.95 12.50 -6.71
CA GLU A 56 1.37 11.11 -6.85
C GLU A 56 0.66 10.22 -5.83
N ILE A 57 0.52 10.68 -4.58
CA ILE A 57 -0.28 9.97 -3.56
C ILE A 57 -1.72 9.82 -4.03
N ILE A 58 -2.38 10.91 -4.46
CA ILE A 58 -3.77 10.84 -4.95
C ILE A 58 -3.89 9.86 -6.14
N SER A 59 -2.98 9.98 -7.11
CA SER A 59 -2.99 9.14 -8.31
C SER A 59 -2.77 7.66 -7.98
N ASP A 60 -1.87 7.37 -7.04
CA ASP A 60 -1.61 6.02 -6.57
C ASP A 60 -2.86 5.42 -5.88
N PHE A 61 -3.46 6.14 -4.94
CA PHE A 61 -4.69 5.69 -4.26
C PHE A 61 -5.84 5.42 -5.24
N LEU A 62 -6.01 6.26 -6.27
CA LEU A 62 -7.00 6.04 -7.33
C LEU A 62 -6.72 4.75 -8.13
N LYS A 63 -5.45 4.47 -8.45
CA LYS A 63 -5.06 3.22 -9.13
C LYS A 63 -5.36 1.99 -8.26
N GLN A 64 -5.09 2.06 -6.96
CA GLN A 64 -5.37 0.95 -6.03
C GLN A 64 -6.88 0.71 -5.90
N TYR A 65 -7.69 1.78 -5.85
CA TYR A 65 -9.15 1.66 -5.86
C TYR A 65 -9.66 1.04 -7.16
N GLN A 66 -9.14 1.47 -8.31
CA GLN A 66 -9.52 0.88 -9.60
C GLN A 66 -9.17 -0.62 -9.67
N ARG A 67 -7.98 -1.00 -9.18
CA ARG A 67 -7.59 -2.41 -9.05
C ARG A 67 -8.55 -3.20 -8.17
N PHE A 68 -8.94 -2.64 -7.02
CA PHE A 68 -9.92 -3.27 -6.13
C PHE A 68 -11.26 -3.52 -6.82
N LEU A 69 -11.76 -2.56 -7.59
CA LEU A 69 -13.00 -2.72 -8.37
C LEU A 69 -12.87 -3.82 -9.43
N SER A 70 -11.74 -3.90 -10.13
CA SER A 70 -11.48 -4.94 -11.13
C SER A 70 -11.42 -6.34 -10.51
N LEU A 71 -10.77 -6.51 -9.35
CA LEU A 71 -10.73 -7.81 -8.67
C LEU A 71 -12.11 -8.23 -8.16
N SER A 72 -12.88 -7.28 -7.60
CA SER A 72 -14.24 -7.53 -7.12
C SER A 72 -15.22 -7.91 -8.24
N SER A 73 -14.97 -7.48 -9.48
CA SER A 73 -15.78 -7.88 -10.63
C SER A 73 -15.36 -9.24 -11.20
N HIS A 74 -14.06 -9.57 -11.15
CA HIS A 74 -13.56 -10.88 -11.55
C HIS A 74 -14.06 -12.01 -10.63
N GLU A 75 -14.02 -11.84 -9.29
CA GLU A 75 -14.56 -12.82 -8.34
C GLU A 75 -16.04 -13.14 -8.61
N LYS A 76 -16.85 -12.11 -8.91
CA LYS A 76 -18.26 -12.30 -9.29
C LYS A 76 -18.41 -13.14 -10.55
N ASN A 77 -17.52 -12.96 -11.53
CA ASN A 77 -17.56 -13.69 -12.79
C ASN A 77 -17.09 -15.15 -12.61
N GLU A 78 -16.03 -15.42 -11.83
CA GLU A 78 -15.55 -16.79 -11.62
C GLU A 78 -16.58 -17.65 -10.85
N ILE A 79 -17.23 -17.09 -9.82
CA ILE A 79 -18.31 -17.76 -9.10
C ILE A 79 -19.47 -18.10 -10.06
N PHE A 80 -19.81 -17.19 -10.98
CA PHE A 80 -20.90 -17.37 -11.94
C PHE A 80 -20.61 -18.41 -13.04
N ILE A 81 -19.35 -18.53 -13.48
CA ILE A 81 -18.92 -19.56 -14.43
C ILE A 81 -18.87 -20.93 -13.75
N GLY A 82 -18.37 -21.01 -12.51
CA GLY A 82 -18.27 -22.26 -11.75
C GLY A 82 -19.62 -22.88 -11.36
N SER A 83 -20.67 -22.07 -11.20
CA SER A 83 -22.04 -22.58 -11.00
C SER A 83 -22.65 -23.15 -12.28
N ASN A 84 -22.46 -22.51 -13.43
CA ASN A 84 -23.01 -22.98 -14.71
C ASN A 84 -22.45 -24.33 -15.18
N LEU A 85 -21.25 -24.70 -14.73
CA LEU A 85 -20.62 -25.98 -15.08
C LEU A 85 -21.13 -27.16 -14.24
N LYS A 86 -21.78 -26.91 -13.09
CA LYS A 86 -22.32 -27.97 -12.22
C LYS A 86 -23.75 -28.38 -12.55
N ASP A 87 -24.44 -27.62 -13.40
CA ASP A 87 -25.83 -27.84 -13.78
C ASP A 87 -25.98 -28.61 -15.12
N GLN A 88 -24.91 -29.24 -15.62
CA GLN A 88 -24.92 -30.03 -16.87
C GLN A 88 -24.68 -31.55 -16.70
N ASP A 89 -24.71 -32.07 -15.47
CA ASP A 89 -24.68 -33.52 -15.20
C ASP A 89 -26.01 -34.04 -14.61
#